data_AF-A0A814BFB3-F1
#
_entry.id   AF-A0A814BFB3-F1
#
_cell.length_a   1.000
_cell.length_b   1.000
_cell.length_c   1.000
_cell.angle_alpha   90.00
_cell.angle_beta   90.00
_cell.angle_gamma   90.00
#
_symmetry.space_group_name_H-M   'P 1'
#
loop_
_entity.id
_entity.type
_entity.pdbx_description
1 polymer ?
#
loop_
_entity_poly.entity_id
_entity_poly.type
_entity_poly.pdbx_seq_one_letter_code
_entity_poly.pdbx_strand_id
1 'polypeptide(L)'
;MAYPRVIKNITVLRTSPLRVRVYLVAQGPSRSIPFSVEGMVCQAGFDQNAANAACRSENFQNAVMVTNIAWHEPPASYGQQCIMDTESYKSVIPCEYILHQLNCAPSATNLADCRFPPLFSQSLECNAYTHVGLICT
;
A
#
# COMPACT_ATOMS: atom_id res chain seq x y z
N MET A 1 16.63 -9.37 18.86
CA MET A 1 16.89 -8.04 18.29
C MET A 1 16.12 -7.95 16.98
N ALA A 2 15.10 -7.08 16.89
CA ALA A 2 14.37 -6.88 15.64
C ALA A 2 15.12 -5.87 14.78
N TYR A 3 15.48 -6.24 13.55
CA TYR A 3 16.17 -5.33 12.63
C TYR A 3 15.21 -4.24 12.13
N PRO A 4 15.65 -2.98 12.04
CA PRO A 4 14.83 -1.92 11.49
C PRO A 4 14.50 -2.24 10.03
N ARG A 5 13.22 -2.12 9.69
CA ARG A 5 12.70 -2.28 8.33
C ARG A 5 12.51 -0.89 7.74
N VAL A 6 13.20 -0.61 6.64
CA VAL A 6 13.11 0.68 5.95
C VAL A 6 12.35 0.49 4.66
N ILE A 7 11.36 1.33 4.43
CA ILE A 7 10.63 1.38 3.16
C ILE A 7 11.55 2.01 2.11
N LYS A 8 11.73 1.31 1.00
CA LYS A 8 12.51 1.79 -0.14
C LYS A 8 11.64 2.40 -1.22
N ASN A 9 10.48 1.80 -1.48
CA ASN A 9 9.58 2.26 -2.51
C ASN A 9 8.18 1.67 -2.28
N ILE A 10 7.16 2.32 -2.84
CA ILE A 10 5.79 1.81 -2.93
C ILE A 10 5.35 1.93 -4.38
N THR A 11 4.94 0.82 -5.00
CA THR A 11 4.46 0.81 -6.39
C THR A 11 2.97 0.53 -6.42
N VAL A 12 2.24 1.22 -7.29
CA VAL A 12 0.82 0.95 -7.51
C VAL A 12 0.69 -0.28 -8.41
N LEU A 13 -0.09 -1.26 -7.97
CA LEU A 13 -0.37 -2.47 -8.75
C LEU A 13 -1.74 -2.43 -9.44
N ARG A 14 -2.69 -1.76 -8.79
CA ARG A 14 -4.06 -1.58 -9.29
C ARG A 14 -4.62 -0.31 -8.67
N THR A 15 -5.40 0.44 -9.42
CA THR A 15 -6.00 1.69 -8.96
C THR A 15 -7.43 1.56 -8.47
N SER A 16 -8.15 0.45 -8.71
CA SER A 16 -9.53 0.27 -8.25
C SER A 16 -9.85 -1.19 -7.90
N PRO A 17 -10.01 -1.53 -6.60
CA PRO A 17 -9.51 -0.76 -5.45
C PRO A 17 -7.98 -0.63 -5.47
N LEU A 18 -7.46 0.41 -4.79
CA LEU A 18 -6.05 0.74 -4.74
C LEU A 18 -5.27 -0.36 -4.02
N ARG A 19 -4.42 -1.03 -4.79
CA ARG A 19 -3.51 -2.08 -4.34
C ARG A 19 -2.08 -1.65 -4.64
N VAL A 20 -1.22 -1.86 -3.67
CA VAL A 20 0.19 -1.46 -3.76
C VAL A 20 1.11 -2.64 -3.43
N ARG A 21 2.36 -2.51 -3.84
CA ARG A 21 3.47 -3.33 -3.35
C ARG A 21 4.46 -2.43 -2.64
N VAL A 22 4.76 -2.75 -1.40
CA VAL A 22 5.75 -2.05 -0.58
C VAL A 22 7.05 -2.82 -0.64
N TYR A 23 8.12 -2.14 -1.07
CA TYR A 23 9.48 -2.68 -1.07
C TYR A 23 10.19 -2.24 0.20
N LEU A 24 10.70 -3.22 0.94
CA LEU A 24 11.29 -3.07 2.25
C LEU A 24 12.71 -3.63 2.24
N VAL A 25 13.54 -3.09 3.13
CA VAL A 25 14.87 -3.62 3.41
C VAL A 25 15.02 -3.80 4.91
N ALA A 26 15.27 -5.03 5.35
CA ALA A 26 15.67 -5.32 6.71
C ALA A 26 17.19 -5.08 6.84
N GLN A 27 17.59 -4.14 7.70
CA GLN A 27 19.00 -3.81 7.89
C GLN A 27 19.62 -4.67 9.00
N GLY A 28 20.32 -5.74 8.61
CA GLY A 28 21.15 -6.53 9.50
C GLY A 28 22.55 -5.93 9.71
N PRO A 29 23.34 -6.45 10.66
CA PRO A 29 24.68 -5.94 10.97
C PRO A 29 25.69 -6.17 9.84
N SER A 30 25.45 -7.17 8.98
CA SER A 30 26.39 -7.57 7.91
C SER A 30 25.79 -7.46 6.51
N ARG A 31 24.46 -7.43 6.37
CA ARG A 31 23.79 -7.30 5.07
C ARG A 31 22.39 -6.74 5.20
N SER A 32 21.95 -6.10 4.12
CA SER A 32 20.56 -5.67 3.91
C SER A 32 19.79 -6.76 3.18
N ILE A 33 18.62 -7.14 3.68
CA ILE A 33 17.77 -8.17 3.05
C ILE A 33 16.53 -7.48 2.46
N PRO A 34 16.41 -7.39 1.13
CA PRO A 34 15.22 -6.90 0.46
C PRO A 34 14.07 -7.90 0.57
N PHE A 35 12.86 -7.36 0.73
CA PHE A 35 11.61 -8.10 0.58
C PHE A 35 10.52 -7.14 0.13
N SER A 36 9.42 -7.68 -0.39
CA SER A 36 8.26 -6.91 -0.79
C SER A 36 6.99 -7.58 -0.31
N VAL A 37 5.97 -6.78 -0.08
CA VAL A 37 4.65 -7.26 0.31
C VAL A 37 3.57 -6.44 -0.36
N GLU A 38 2.57 -7.13 -0.88
CA GLU A 38 1.40 -6.51 -1.47
C GLU A 38 0.29 -6.34 -0.46
N GLY A 39 -0.52 -5.32 -0.66
CA GLY A 39 -1.67 -5.08 0.18
C GLY A 39 -2.53 -3.93 -0.31
N MET A 40 -3.60 -3.71 0.44
CA MET A 40 -4.60 -2.71 0.17
C MET A 40 -4.28 -1.40 0.87
N VAL A 41 -4.76 -0.30 0.28
CA VAL A 41 -4.72 1.03 0.89
C VAL A 41 -6.10 1.36 1.43
N CYS A 42 -6.14 1.75 2.70
CA CYS A 42 -7.37 2.18 3.36
C CYS A 42 -7.67 3.65 3.02
N GLN A 43 -8.95 3.94 2.82
CA GLN A 43 -9.45 5.30 2.58
C GLN A 43 -9.29 6.21 3.81
N ALA A 44 -9.24 5.65 5.01
CA ALA A 44 -9.07 6.40 6.24
C ALA A 44 -7.81 7.28 6.18
N GLY A 45 -8.01 8.61 6.21
CA GLY A 45 -6.94 9.59 6.09
C GLY A 45 -6.18 9.55 4.75
N PHE A 46 -6.78 9.00 3.70
CA PHE A 46 -6.24 9.06 2.33
C PHE A 46 -6.78 10.32 1.63
N ASP A 47 -5.90 11.28 1.37
CA ASP A 47 -6.28 12.57 0.80
C ASP A 47 -5.94 12.71 -0.70
N GLN A 48 -6.28 13.87 -1.28
CA GLN A 48 -6.01 14.17 -2.69
C GLN A 48 -4.50 14.22 -3.01
N ASN A 49 -3.65 14.59 -2.05
CA ASN A 49 -2.20 14.59 -2.26
C ASN A 49 -1.66 13.16 -2.33
N ALA A 50 -2.17 12.24 -1.50
CA ALA A 50 -1.88 10.82 -1.57
C ALA A 50 -2.37 10.21 -2.88
N ALA A 51 -3.57 10.58 -3.33
CA ALA A 51 -4.10 10.20 -4.64
C ALA A 51 -3.15 10.62 -5.77
N ASN A 52 -2.73 11.89 -5.77
CA ASN A 52 -1.81 12.43 -6.77
C ASN A 52 -0.44 11.76 -6.69
N ALA A 53 0.10 11.51 -5.49
CA ALA A 53 1.39 10.83 -5.31
C ALA A 53 1.36 9.39 -5.87
N ALA A 54 0.25 8.67 -5.68
CA ALA A 54 0.06 7.34 -6.28
C ALA A 54 -0.01 7.39 -7.82
N CYS A 55 -0.69 8.38 -8.40
CA CYS A 55 -0.77 8.49 -9.86
C CYS A 55 0.54 9.02 -10.48
N ARG A 56 1.30 9.85 -9.77
CA ARG A 56 2.62 10.33 -10.19
C ARG A 56 3.66 9.22 -10.26
N SER A 57 3.58 8.21 -9.41
CA SER A 57 4.47 7.04 -9.51
C SER A 57 4.26 6.26 -10.83
N GLU A 58 3.08 6.41 -11.42
CA GLU A 58 2.70 5.81 -12.71
C GLU A 58 2.80 6.81 -13.89
N ASN A 59 3.47 7.96 -13.69
CA ASN A 59 3.68 9.05 -14.66
C ASN A 59 2.44 9.89 -15.02
N PHE A 60 1.37 9.85 -14.21
CA PHE A 60 0.23 10.77 -14.34
C PHE A 60 0.37 11.97 -13.41
N GLN A 61 -0.15 13.13 -13.79
CA GLN A 61 0.01 14.35 -12.99
C GLN A 61 -1.00 14.44 -11.87
N ASN A 62 -2.23 13.98 -12.13
CA ASN A 62 -3.36 14.14 -11.22
C ASN A 62 -4.09 12.81 -11.02
N ALA A 63 -4.87 12.77 -9.96
CA ALA A 63 -5.76 11.69 -9.64
C ALA A 63 -7.17 12.21 -9.38
N VAL A 64 -8.19 11.46 -9.75
CA VAL A 64 -9.53 11.60 -9.20
C VAL A 64 -9.74 10.47 -8.22
N MET A 65 -10.02 10.80 -6.96
CA MET A 65 -10.28 9.83 -5.91
C MET A 65 -11.71 9.30 -6.01
N VAL A 66 -11.83 7.98 -5.98
CA VAL A 66 -13.11 7.25 -5.93
C VAL A 66 -13.16 6.56 -4.57
N THR A 67 -14.06 6.98 -3.70
CA THR A 67 -14.18 6.47 -2.32
C THR A 67 -15.25 5.39 -2.20
N ASN A 68 -15.24 4.69 -1.08
CA ASN A 68 -16.21 3.66 -0.69
C ASN A 68 -16.33 2.54 -1.73
N ILE A 69 -15.20 2.15 -2.32
CA ILE A 69 -15.17 1.05 -3.27
C ILE A 69 -15.40 -0.23 -2.48
N ALA A 70 -16.48 -0.93 -2.82
CA ALA A 70 -16.76 -2.23 -2.25
C ALA A 70 -15.64 -3.20 -2.65
N TRP A 71 -15.02 -3.81 -1.66
CA TRP A 71 -14.16 -4.96 -1.84
C TRP A 71 -14.84 -6.11 -1.15
N HIS A 72 -15.56 -6.90 -1.93
CA HIS A 72 -16.13 -8.14 -1.41
C HIS A 72 -15.01 -9.16 -1.32
N GLU A 73 -14.82 -9.70 -0.11
CA GLU A 73 -14.15 -10.98 0.05
C GLU A 73 -14.85 -11.98 -0.90
N PRO A 74 -14.13 -12.60 -1.85
CA PRO A 74 -14.65 -13.78 -2.52
C PRO A 74 -15.13 -14.77 -1.44
N PRO A 75 -16.21 -15.55 -1.68
CA PRO A 75 -16.85 -16.35 -0.65
C PRO A 75 -15.84 -17.26 0.08
N ALA A 76 -15.52 -16.89 1.33
CA ALA A 76 -14.91 -17.60 2.48
C ALA A 76 -13.79 -18.65 2.27
N SER A 77 -13.36 -18.92 1.03
CA SER A 77 -12.47 -20.05 0.72
C SER A 77 -11.09 -19.57 0.29
N TYR A 78 -11.02 -18.44 -0.41
CA TYR A 78 -9.79 -17.74 -0.74
C TYR A 78 -10.11 -16.25 -0.92
N GLY A 79 -9.88 -15.42 0.10
CA GLY A 79 -9.90 -13.96 -0.03
C GLY A 79 -9.02 -13.48 -1.20
N GLN A 80 -9.06 -12.20 -1.57
CA GLN A 80 -8.08 -11.74 -2.57
C GLN A 80 -6.66 -12.04 -2.10
N GLN A 81 -5.85 -12.50 -3.04
CA GLN A 81 -4.51 -13.01 -2.78
C GLN A 81 -3.49 -11.91 -3.04
N CYS A 82 -2.60 -11.69 -2.07
CA CYS A 82 -1.46 -10.79 -2.13
C CYS A 82 -0.17 -11.61 -2.14
N ILE A 83 0.89 -11.03 -2.69
CA ILE A 83 2.20 -11.68 -2.74
C ILE A 83 3.09 -11.09 -1.65
N MET A 84 3.73 -11.97 -0.89
CA MET A 84 4.92 -11.65 -0.11
C MET A 84 6.12 -12.27 -0.80
N ASP A 85 7.13 -11.46 -1.10
CA ASP A 85 8.32 -11.87 -1.84
C ASP A 85 9.57 -11.50 -1.06
N THR A 86 10.48 -12.44 -0.87
CA THR A 86 11.75 -12.27 -0.17
C THR A 86 12.85 -12.85 -1.07
N GLU A 87 14.12 -12.60 -0.75
CA GLU A 87 15.23 -13.19 -1.52
C GLU A 87 15.18 -14.72 -1.64
N SER A 88 14.55 -15.41 -0.68
CA SER A 88 14.57 -16.88 -0.61
C SER A 88 13.20 -17.53 -0.73
N TYR A 89 12.12 -16.75 -0.74
CA TYR A 89 10.77 -17.27 -0.64
C TYR A 89 9.74 -16.31 -1.19
N LYS A 90 8.81 -16.86 -1.99
CA LYS A 90 7.64 -16.17 -2.52
C LYS A 90 6.38 -16.92 -2.07
N SER A 91 5.45 -16.19 -1.48
CA SER A 91 4.22 -16.73 -0.91
C SER A 91 2.99 -16.00 -1.42
N VAL A 92 1.88 -16.73 -1.43
CA VAL A 92 0.54 -16.16 -1.57
C VAL A 92 -0.07 -16.04 -0.18
N ILE A 93 -0.41 -14.82 0.21
CA ILE A 93 -1.00 -14.48 1.50
C ILE A 93 -2.39 -13.84 1.29
N PRO A 94 -3.26 -13.83 2.31
CA PRO A 94 -4.46 -12.99 2.28
C PRO A 94 -4.08 -11.51 2.07
N CYS A 95 -4.79 -10.82 1.19
CA CYS A 95 -4.63 -9.37 1.06
C CYS A 95 -5.26 -8.66 2.26
N GLU A 96 -4.46 -7.87 2.96
CA GLU A 96 -4.89 -7.04 4.08
C GLU A 96 -4.59 -5.56 3.79
N TYR A 97 -5.13 -4.68 4.63
CA TYR A 97 -4.74 -3.28 4.65
C TYR A 97 -3.32 -3.14 5.21
N ILE A 98 -2.42 -2.58 4.41
CA ILE A 98 -1.03 -2.38 4.81
C ILE A 98 -0.66 -0.91 4.97
N LEU A 99 -1.48 -0.01 4.42
CA LEU A 99 -1.34 1.43 4.53
C LEU A 99 -2.68 2.08 4.88
N HIS A 100 -2.64 3.05 5.78
CA HIS A 100 -3.74 3.93 6.17
C HIS A 100 -3.16 5.28 6.65
N GLN A 101 -4.01 6.30 6.79
CA GLN A 101 -3.63 7.63 7.28
C GLN A 101 -2.43 8.23 6.52
N LEU A 102 -2.48 8.15 5.19
CA LEU A 102 -1.44 8.66 4.30
C LEU A 102 -1.52 10.19 4.19
N ASN A 103 -0.58 10.86 4.85
CA ASN A 103 -0.42 12.31 4.76
C ASN A 103 0.77 12.65 3.85
N CYS A 104 0.47 13.13 2.66
CA CYS A 104 1.46 13.41 1.62
C CYS A 104 1.64 14.92 1.43
N ALA A 105 2.88 15.35 1.20
CA ALA A 105 3.14 16.71 0.74
C ALA A 105 2.57 16.90 -0.69
N PRO A 106 2.17 18.13 -1.08
CA PRO A 106 1.67 18.39 -2.44
C PRO A 106 2.66 18.05 -3.56
N SER A 107 3.95 18.01 -3.26
CA SER A 107 5.04 17.66 -4.17
C SER A 107 5.44 16.18 -4.15
N ALA A 108 4.80 15.34 -3.33
CA ALA A 108 5.11 13.91 -3.27
C ALA A 108 4.89 13.27 -4.64
N THR A 109 5.86 12.47 -5.10
CA THR A 109 5.80 11.76 -6.39
C THR A 109 5.59 10.27 -6.20
N ASN A 110 5.71 9.77 -4.97
CA ASN A 110 5.44 8.40 -4.60
C ASN A 110 4.75 8.32 -3.23
N LEU A 111 3.96 7.27 -2.98
CA LEU A 111 3.37 7.02 -1.66
C LEU A 111 4.43 6.77 -0.57
N ALA A 112 5.64 6.35 -0.93
CA ALA A 112 6.78 6.20 -0.01
C ALA A 112 7.27 7.54 0.56
N ASP A 113 6.97 8.68 -0.10
CA ASP A 113 7.33 10.02 0.37
C ASP A 113 6.38 10.54 1.46
N CYS A 114 5.26 9.85 1.65
CA CYS A 114 4.21 10.24 2.57
C CYS A 114 4.51 9.80 4.00
N ARG A 115 3.87 10.46 4.95
CA ARG A 115 3.87 10.04 6.36
C ARG A 115 2.66 9.15 6.61
N PHE A 116 2.88 8.02 7.26
CA PHE A 116 1.83 7.08 7.65
C PHE A 116 2.29 6.28 8.87
N PRO A 117 1.35 5.66 9.63
CA PRO A 117 1.67 4.76 10.74
C PRO A 117 2.46 3.52 10.29
N PRO A 118 2.97 2.69 11.21
CA PRO A 118 3.64 1.44 10.84
C PRO A 118 2.79 0.56 9.92
N LEU A 119 3.43 -0.10 8.96
CA LEU A 119 2.75 -1.05 8.07
C LEU A 119 2.00 -2.11 8.88
N PHE A 120 0.86 -2.55 8.37
CA PHE A 120 -0.02 -3.54 9.03
C PHE A 120 -0.58 -3.10 10.39
N SER A 121 -0.41 -1.84 10.79
CA SER A 121 -1.09 -1.35 11.99
C SER A 121 -2.60 -1.34 11.77
N GLN A 122 -3.34 -1.82 12.77
CA GLN A 122 -4.80 -1.82 12.72
C GLN A 122 -5.33 -0.39 12.82
N SER A 123 -6.24 -0.05 11.93
CA SER A 123 -7.09 1.13 12.03
C SER A 123 -8.54 0.69 12.15
N LEU A 124 -9.25 1.22 13.13
CA LEU A 124 -10.67 0.94 13.36
C LEU A 124 -11.55 1.43 12.20
N GLU A 125 -11.02 2.32 11.37
CA GLU A 125 -11.70 2.89 10.21
C GLU A 125 -11.50 2.05 8.95
N CYS A 126 -10.71 0.97 9.00
CA CYS A 126 -10.41 0.13 7.84
C CYS A 126 -11.23 -1.17 7.89
N ASN A 127 -12.31 -1.22 7.10
CA ASN A 127 -13.19 -2.37 6.91
C ASN A 127 -13.43 -2.64 5.41
N ALA A 128 -14.19 -3.69 5.07
CA ALA A 128 -14.42 -4.12 3.68
C ALA A 128 -15.05 -3.06 2.73
N TYR A 129 -15.52 -1.92 3.26
CA TYR A 129 -16.15 -0.84 2.50
C TYR A 129 -15.31 0.44 2.43
N THR A 130 -14.13 0.47 3.07
CA THR A 130 -13.29 1.67 3.16
C THR A 130 -12.08 1.59 2.25
N HIS A 131 -12.28 1.05 1.05
CA HIS A 131 -11.25 1.06 0.01
C HIS A 131 -11.34 2.33 -0.82
N VAL A 132 -10.16 2.84 -1.17
CA VAL A 132 -10.01 3.93 -2.13
C VAL A 132 -9.71 3.34 -3.50
N GLY A 133 -10.17 4.00 -4.55
CA GLY A 133 -9.64 3.84 -5.89
C GLY A 133 -9.31 5.17 -6.54
N LEU A 134 -8.62 5.10 -7.65
CA LEU A 134 -8.04 6.23 -8.35
C LEU A 134 -8.34 6.14 -9.85
N ILE A 135 -8.62 7.28 -10.45
CA ILE A 135 -8.55 7.49 -11.90
C ILE A 135 -7.39 8.44 -12.12
N CYS A 136 -6.32 7.97 -12.74
CA CYS A 136 -5.13 8.77 -13.03
C CYS A 136 -5.31 9.50 -14.38
N THR A 137 -4.94 10.78 -14.42
CA THR A 137 -5.10 11.67 -15.59
C THR A 137 -3.88 12.55 -15.80
#